data_AF-M7BR42-F1
#
_entry.id   AF-M7BR42-F1
#
_cell.length_a   1.000
_cell.length_b   1.000
_cell.length_c   1.000
_cell.angle_alpha   90.00
_cell.angle_beta   90.00
_cell.angle_gamma   90.00
#
_symmetry.space_group_name_H-M   'P 1'
#
loop_
_entity.id
_entity.type
_entity.pdbx_description
1 polymer ?
#
loop_
_entity_poly.entity_id
_entity_poly.type
_entity_poly.pdbx_seq_one_letter_code
_entity_poly.pdbx_strand_id
1 'polypeptide(L)'
;MPGCGSGKTGHFLWREDWYFTSTTNQFLIKDPSARLPSFNLPHHQWALLNRFRTRQGLCAANQPHWGLRVNPSCSTDQTIRHIVEEHALTKFSSGLRKLHLATKNATAWLGEYANA
;
A
#
# COMPACT_ATOMS: atom_id res chain seq x y z
N MET A 1 -0.28 -43.39 11.95
CA MET A 1 0.48 -43.15 10.71
C MET A 1 -0.33 -42.22 9.80
N PRO A 2 -0.14 -40.89 9.86
CA PRO A 2 -0.65 -40.00 8.83
C PRO A 2 0.38 -39.86 7.70
N GLY A 3 -0.11 -39.91 6.48
CA GLY A 3 0.68 -40.03 5.25
C GLY A 3 1.57 -38.82 4.95
N CYS A 4 2.73 -39.14 4.39
CA CYS A 4 3.64 -38.20 3.75
C CYS A 4 2.93 -37.57 2.54
N GLY A 5 2.40 -36.37 2.72
CA GLY A 5 1.88 -35.53 1.64
C GLY A 5 3.05 -34.99 0.82
N SER A 6 3.04 -35.31 -0.46
CA SER A 6 4.02 -34.94 -1.48
C SER A 6 4.55 -33.51 -1.32
N GLY A 7 5.87 -33.39 -1.20
CA GLY A 7 6.59 -32.13 -1.21
C GLY A 7 6.34 -31.39 -2.52
N LYS A 8 5.48 -30.38 -2.48
CA LYS A 8 5.40 -29.37 -3.53
C LYS A 8 6.49 -28.34 -3.27
N THR A 9 7.47 -28.31 -4.16
CA THR A 9 8.55 -27.32 -4.19
C THR A 9 8.02 -25.89 -4.00
N GLY A 10 8.64 -25.11 -3.11
CA GLY A 10 8.17 -23.79 -2.64
C GLY A 10 7.91 -22.69 -3.69
N HIS A 11 8.20 -22.95 -4.96
CA HIS A 11 7.94 -22.02 -6.06
C HIS A 11 6.44 -21.83 -6.39
N PHE A 12 5.56 -22.77 -6.01
CA PHE A 12 4.11 -22.66 -6.28
C PHE A 12 3.27 -22.28 -5.06
N LEU A 13 3.79 -22.45 -3.84
CA LEU A 13 3.06 -22.18 -2.60
C LEU A 13 2.76 -20.68 -2.43
N TRP A 14 3.69 -19.81 -2.82
CA TRP A 14 3.53 -18.37 -2.60
C TRP A 14 2.30 -17.77 -3.30
N ARG A 15 1.88 -18.32 -4.45
CA ARG A 15 0.69 -17.83 -5.19
C ARG A 15 -0.59 -18.18 -4.47
N GLU A 16 -0.68 -19.41 -3.95
CA GLU A 16 -1.80 -19.85 -3.14
C GLU A 16 -1.84 -19.03 -1.85
N ASP A 17 -0.70 -18.90 -1.17
CA ASP A 17 -0.57 -18.07 0.03
C ASP A 17 -1.00 -16.63 -0.24
N TRP A 18 -0.56 -16.02 -1.35
CA TRP A 18 -0.96 -14.67 -1.73
C TRP A 18 -2.47 -14.53 -1.97
N TYR A 19 -3.09 -15.52 -2.60
CA TYR A 19 -4.52 -15.50 -2.90
C TYR A 19 -5.37 -15.67 -1.65
N PHE A 20 -4.97 -16.57 -0.75
CA PHE A 20 -5.71 -16.87 0.48
C PHE A 20 -5.38 -15.94 1.65
N THR A 21 -4.25 -15.23 1.61
CA THR A 21 -3.90 -14.26 2.67
C THR A 21 -4.79 -13.03 2.56
N SER A 22 -5.45 -12.69 3.66
CA SER A 22 -6.14 -11.41 3.80
C SER A 22 -5.13 -10.27 3.90
N THR A 23 -4.75 -9.72 2.74
CA THR A 23 -3.84 -8.57 2.66
C THR A 23 -4.59 -7.28 2.44
N THR A 24 -4.11 -6.20 3.07
CA THR A 24 -4.70 -4.88 2.90
C THR A 24 -4.62 -4.45 1.44
N ASN A 25 -5.76 -4.03 0.87
CA ASN A 25 -5.88 -3.60 -0.53
C ASN A 25 -5.43 -4.64 -1.58
N GLN A 26 -5.59 -5.94 -1.32
CA GLN A 26 -5.32 -7.02 -2.28
C GLN A 26 -5.97 -6.80 -3.66
N PHE A 27 -7.13 -6.12 -3.70
CA PHE A 27 -7.82 -5.77 -4.94
C PHE A 27 -7.03 -4.81 -5.86
N LEU A 28 -6.03 -4.09 -5.34
CA LEU A 28 -5.14 -3.22 -6.11
C LEU A 28 -3.96 -3.99 -6.71
N ILE A 29 -3.45 -5.02 -6.05
CA ILE A 29 -2.29 -5.81 -6.50
C ILE A 29 -2.74 -7.28 -6.61
N LYS A 30 -3.33 -7.61 -7.76
CA LYS A 30 -3.84 -8.97 -8.02
C LYS A 30 -2.71 -9.98 -8.25
N ASP A 31 -1.67 -9.55 -8.95
CA ASP A 31 -0.47 -10.33 -9.21
C ASP A 31 0.75 -9.52 -8.76
N PRO A 32 1.46 -9.96 -7.69
CA PRO A 32 2.63 -9.24 -7.19
C PRO A 32 3.86 -9.41 -8.09
N SER A 33 3.85 -10.37 -9.04
CA SER A 33 4.91 -10.56 -10.03
C SER A 33 4.75 -9.67 -11.26
N ALA A 34 3.56 -9.10 -11.48
CA ALA A 34 3.28 -8.24 -12.60
C ALA A 34 3.92 -6.85 -12.43
N ARG A 35 4.47 -6.32 -13.52
CA ARG A 35 5.01 -4.95 -13.54
C ARG A 35 3.85 -3.95 -13.46
N LEU A 36 3.80 -3.17 -12.39
CA LEU A 36 2.74 -2.19 -12.17
C LEU A 36 2.89 -0.95 -13.07
N PRO A 37 1.81 -0.21 -13.39
CA PRO A 37 1.81 0.98 -14.27
C PRO A 37 2.75 2.12 -13.84
N SER A 38 3.31 2.04 -12.64
CA SER A 38 4.15 3.06 -12.02
C SER A 38 5.61 2.62 -11.86
N PHE A 39 6.00 1.47 -12.42
CA PHE A 39 7.31 0.86 -12.14
C PHE A 39 8.50 1.74 -12.56
N ASN A 40 8.31 2.54 -13.61
CA ASN A 40 9.37 3.42 -14.12
C ASN A 40 9.38 4.82 -13.46
N LEU A 41 8.58 5.04 -12.41
CA LEU A 41 8.65 6.30 -11.66
C LEU A 41 9.99 6.44 -10.95
N PRO A 42 10.44 7.68 -10.68
CA PRO A 42 11.54 7.92 -9.75
C PRO A 42 11.35 7.15 -8.45
N HIS A 43 12.44 6.60 -7.91
CA HIS A 43 12.41 5.70 -6.76
C HIS A 43 11.61 6.26 -5.57
N HIS A 44 11.75 7.56 -5.27
CA HIS A 44 11.02 8.22 -4.17
C HIS A 44 9.50 8.20 -4.39
N GLN A 45 9.01 8.52 -5.59
CA GLN A 45 7.58 8.51 -5.92
C GLN A 45 7.02 7.09 -5.93
N TRP A 46 7.81 6.14 -6.44
CA TRP A 46 7.43 4.73 -6.46
C TRP A 46 7.29 4.16 -5.04
N ALA A 47 8.26 4.43 -4.16
CA ALA A 47 8.21 4.02 -2.77
C ALA A 47 7.02 4.65 -2.02
N LEU A 48 6.78 5.94 -2.22
CA LEU A 48 5.63 6.65 -1.65
C LEU A 48 4.29 6.05 -2.12
N LEU A 49 4.14 5.81 -3.42
CA LEU A 49 2.94 5.20 -3.99
C LEU A 49 2.71 3.78 -3.42
N ASN A 50 3.77 3.02 -3.20
CA ASN A 50 3.66 1.69 -2.59
C ASN A 50 3.19 1.76 -1.13
N ARG A 51 3.66 2.74 -0.35
CA ARG A 51 3.13 2.99 1.02
C ARG A 51 1.64 3.28 0.99
N PHE A 52 1.16 4.03 -0.01
CA PHE A 52 -0.27 4.28 -0.18
C PHE A 52 -1.04 3.01 -0.54
N ARG A 53 -0.51 2.19 -1.47
CA ARG A 53 -1.13 0.93 -1.89
C ARG A 53 -1.28 -0.06 -0.73
N THR A 54 -0.29 -0.18 0.13
CA THR A 54 -0.30 -1.14 1.25
C THR A 54 -0.94 -0.58 2.52
N ARG A 55 -1.32 0.71 2.52
CA ARG A 55 -1.66 1.50 3.73
C ARG A 55 -0.55 1.54 4.78
N GLN A 56 0.68 1.24 4.41
CA GLN A 56 1.85 1.23 5.29
C GLN A 56 2.69 2.50 5.12
N GLY A 57 2.08 3.65 5.35
CA GLY A 57 2.75 4.95 5.30
C GLY A 57 2.80 5.64 6.66
N LEU A 58 3.49 6.77 6.72
CA LEU A 58 3.55 7.61 7.91
C LEU A 58 2.20 8.32 8.09
N CYS A 59 1.23 7.59 8.60
CA CYS A 59 -0.05 8.12 9.05
C CYS A 59 -0.16 7.92 10.55
N ALA A 60 -0.91 8.77 11.23
CA ALA A 60 -0.96 8.71 12.69
C ALA A 60 -1.59 7.40 13.21
N ALA A 61 -2.43 6.72 12.41
CA ALA A 61 -2.88 5.35 12.71
C ALA A 61 -1.74 4.30 12.73
N ASN A 62 -0.66 4.48 11.97
CA ASN A 62 0.47 3.53 11.92
C ASN A 62 1.59 3.87 12.91
N GLN A 63 1.69 5.11 13.36
CA GLN A 63 2.78 5.55 14.26
C GLN A 63 2.88 4.72 15.57
N PRO A 64 1.78 4.31 16.24
CA PRO A 64 1.86 3.44 17.41
C PRO A 64 2.44 2.06 17.08
N HIS A 65 2.08 1.47 15.93
CA HIS A 65 2.59 0.16 15.50
C HIS A 65 4.11 0.17 15.25
N TRP A 66 4.68 1.34 14.98
CA TRP A 66 6.10 1.51 14.71
C TRP A 66 6.88 2.06 15.92
N GLY A 67 6.24 2.20 17.08
CA GLY A 67 6.87 2.76 18.28
C GLY A 67 7.19 4.26 18.17
N LEU A 68 6.67 4.96 17.15
CA LEU A 68 6.88 6.39 16.95
C LEU A 68 5.98 7.26 17.84
N ARG A 69 4.96 6.65 18.46
CA ARG A 69 4.11 7.28 19.49
C ARG A 69 3.92 6.33 20.66
N VAL A 70 4.11 6.86 21.87
CA VAL A 70 4.03 6.11 23.13
C VAL A 70 2.58 5.83 23.54
N ASN A 71 1.62 6.68 23.13
CA ASN A 71 0.23 6.59 23.58
C ASN A 71 -0.72 6.26 22.42
N PRO A 72 -1.26 5.03 22.34
CA PRO A 72 -2.20 4.61 21.29
C PRO A 72 -3.58 5.28 21.42
N SER A 73 -3.87 5.90 22.57
CA SER A 73 -5.17 6.52 22.89
C SER A 73 -5.48 7.76 22.05
N CYS A 74 -4.46 8.38 21.44
CA CYS A 74 -4.63 9.35 20.37
C CYS A 74 -4.55 8.63 19.01
N SER A 75 -5.39 7.62 18.80
CA SER A 75 -5.59 7.04 17.48
C SER A 75 -6.40 8.06 16.66
N THR A 76 -5.71 9.03 16.07
CA THR A 76 -6.38 9.91 15.11
C THR A 76 -6.85 9.07 13.92
N ASP A 77 -8.06 9.30 13.44
CA ASP A 77 -8.67 8.63 12.27
C ASP A 77 -7.92 8.85 10.94
N GLN A 78 -6.77 9.53 11.00
CA GLN A 78 -5.89 9.78 9.88
C GLN A 78 -5.19 8.50 9.44
N THR A 79 -5.95 7.66 8.75
CA THR A 79 -5.44 6.52 7.97
C THR A 79 -4.86 7.01 6.64
N ILE A 80 -4.09 6.15 5.96
CA ILE A 80 -3.66 6.42 4.58
C ILE A 80 -4.84 6.71 3.64
N ARG A 81 -5.96 6.00 3.81
CA ARG A 81 -7.17 6.27 3.02
C ARG A 81 -7.69 7.67 3.31
N HIS A 82 -7.77 8.06 4.58
CA HIS A 82 -8.17 9.39 4.98
C HIS A 82 -7.25 10.46 4.36
N ILE A 83 -5.93 10.29 4.41
CA ILE A 83 -4.95 11.20 3.79
C ILE A 83 -5.21 11.39 2.29
N VAL A 84 -5.51 10.30 1.57
CA VAL A 84 -5.67 10.31 0.11
C VAL A 84 -7.07 10.77 -0.31
N GLU A 85 -8.12 10.42 0.42
CA GLU A 85 -9.51 10.58 -0.04
C GLU A 85 -10.28 11.70 0.68
N GLU A 86 -9.87 12.07 1.89
CA GLU A 86 -10.67 12.89 2.82
C GLU A 86 -9.92 14.12 3.35
N HIS A 87 -8.60 14.05 3.50
CA HIS A 87 -7.81 15.08 4.17
C HIS A 87 -7.77 16.40 3.40
N ALA A 88 -8.17 17.49 4.02
CA ALA A 88 -8.41 18.77 3.37
C ALA A 88 -7.21 19.34 2.58
N LEU A 89 -5.97 19.07 3.04
CA LEU A 89 -4.76 19.63 2.43
C LEU A 89 -4.10 18.70 1.41
N THR A 90 -4.25 17.39 1.58
CA THR A 90 -3.49 16.39 0.83
C THR A 90 -4.40 15.45 0.04
N LYS A 91 -5.69 15.73 -0.04
CA LYS A 91 -6.62 14.87 -0.76
C LYS A 91 -6.26 14.82 -2.25
N PHE A 92 -6.12 13.61 -2.76
CA PHE A 92 -6.15 13.36 -4.18
C PHE A 92 -7.60 13.13 -4.61
N SER A 93 -8.19 14.11 -5.30
CA SER A 93 -9.62 14.13 -5.66
C SER A 93 -10.10 12.91 -6.45
N SER A 94 -9.20 12.24 -7.18
CA SER A 94 -9.51 11.04 -7.97
C SER A 94 -9.40 9.72 -7.17
N GLY A 95 -8.99 9.78 -5.90
CA GLY A 95 -8.97 8.67 -4.96
C GLY A 95 -7.86 7.61 -5.19
N LEU A 96 -7.78 6.64 -4.27
CA LEU A 96 -6.68 5.67 -4.23
C LEU A 96 -6.60 4.77 -5.48
N ARG A 97 -7.73 4.44 -6.11
CA ARG A 97 -7.75 3.63 -7.35
C ARG A 97 -7.06 4.33 -8.51
N LYS A 98 -7.32 5.64 -8.72
CA LYS A 98 -6.68 6.41 -9.79
C LYS A 98 -5.22 6.72 -9.45
N LEU A 99 -4.91 6.90 -8.17
CA LEU A 99 -3.54 7.02 -7.68
C LEU A 99 -2.73 5.75 -8.00
N HIS A 100 -3.31 4.56 -7.78
CA HIS A 100 -2.69 3.28 -8.11
C HIS A 100 -2.34 3.15 -9.59
N LEU A 101 -3.16 3.68 -10.50
CA LEU A 101 -2.91 3.64 -11.95
C LEU A 101 -1.77 4.58 -12.39
N ALA A 102 -1.26 5.43 -11.50
CA ALA A 102 -0.19 6.39 -11.78
C ALA A 102 -0.43 7.18 -13.08
N THR A 103 -1.65 7.69 -13.26
CA THR A 103 -1.97 8.62 -14.34
C THR A 103 -1.14 9.91 -14.21
N LYS A 104 -1.03 10.71 -15.27
CA LYS A 104 -0.26 11.98 -15.23
C LYS A 104 -0.63 12.88 -14.05
N ASN A 105 -1.92 12.97 -13.72
CA ASN A 105 -2.40 13.75 -12.58
C ASN A 105 -1.98 13.12 -11.24
N ALA A 106 -2.00 11.79 -11.13
CA ALA A 106 -1.55 11.07 -9.95
C ALA A 106 -0.04 11.24 -9.73
N THR A 107 0.76 11.20 -10.79
CA THR A 107 2.22 11.38 -10.70
C THR A 107 2.60 12.82 -10.34
N ALA A 108 1.88 13.81 -10.87
CA ALA A 108 2.06 15.21 -10.50
C ALA A 108 1.75 15.42 -9.01
N TRP A 109 0.60 14.92 -8.55
CA TRP A 109 0.21 14.99 -7.15
C TRP A 109 1.20 14.26 -6.22
N LEU A 110 1.73 13.09 -6.62
CA LEU A 110 2.78 12.39 -5.87
C LEU A 110 4.07 13.21 -5.77
N GLY A 111 4.42 13.94 -6.82
CA GLY A 111 5.55 14.86 -6.82
C GLY A 111 5.36 16.02 -5.86
N GLU A 112 4.20 16.66 -5.88
CA GLU A 112 3.86 17.74 -4.95
C GLU A 112 3.86 17.25 -3.50
N TYR A 113 3.20 16.12 -3.23
CA TYR A 113 3.15 15.51 -1.90
C TYR A 113 4.53 15.12 -1.36
N ALA A 114 5.43 14.66 -2.23
CA ALA A 114 6.78 14.26 -1.82
C ALA A 114 7.70 15.45 -1.46
N ASN A 115 7.35 16.67 -1.91
CA ASN A 115 8.14 17.88 -1.70
C ASN A 115 7.46 18.89 -0.75
N ALA A 116 6.25 18.58 -0.26
CA ALA A 116 5.51 19.34 0.74
C ALA A 116 6.00 18.99 2.15
#